data_AF-A0A1F0Z2C4-F1
#
_entry.id   AF-A0A1F0Z2C4-F1
#
_cell.length_a   1.000
_cell.length_b   1.000
_cell.length_c   1.000
_cell.angle_alpha   90.00
_cell.angle_beta   90.00
_cell.angle_gamma   90.00
#
_symmetry.space_group_name_H-M   'P 1'
#
loop_
_entity.id
_entity.type
_entity.pdbx_description
1 polymer ?
#
loop_
_entity_poly.entity_id
_entity_poly.type
_entity_poly.pdbx_seq_one_letter_code
_entity_poly.pdbx_strand_id
1 'polypeptide(L)'
;MSISSERIVWIDCEMTGLDVENDALVEVGVLVTDADLNILGSGVEFVIKPGDESPAGALENMNDFVRSMHEASGLLPDIEHGVSMDYAQEQVLRYIKKYVPVAGKAQLGGNSVGMDKRFLERYMPEVMAHLHYRVIDVSTIKELASRWYPAARHSAPAKTGNHRALGDIKDSIDELKYYRRAIFVPQGPDAIASAQIAREVEAERAAREAAEREAEASEA
;
A
#
# COMPACT_ATOMS: atom_id res chain seq x y z
N MET A 1 9.30 22.41 11.63
CA MET A 1 8.46 21.29 12.10
C MET A 1 7.94 20.56 10.88
N SER A 2 8.12 19.24 10.80
CA SER A 2 7.63 18.43 9.67
C SER A 2 6.13 18.65 9.46
N ILE A 3 5.72 18.86 8.20
CA ILE A 3 4.34 19.20 7.81
C ILE A 3 3.38 18.00 7.91
N SER A 4 3.85 16.78 8.21
CA SER A 4 2.96 15.64 8.39
C SER A 4 3.40 14.78 9.57
N SER A 5 2.86 15.08 10.76
CA SER A 5 2.71 14.11 11.85
C SER A 5 1.42 13.28 11.66
N GLU A 6 0.91 13.20 10.43
CA GLU A 6 -0.32 12.49 10.13
C GLU A 6 -0.07 10.98 10.23
N ARG A 7 -1.12 10.26 10.61
CA ARG A 7 -1.10 8.80 10.75
C ARG A 7 -1.10 8.14 9.37
N ILE A 8 -0.64 6.89 9.32
CA ILE A 8 -0.72 6.04 8.13
C ILE A 8 -1.71 4.92 8.41
N VAL A 9 -2.66 4.71 7.50
CA VAL A 9 -3.60 3.60 7.57
C VAL A 9 -3.10 2.50 6.66
N TRP A 10 -2.66 1.41 7.26
CA TRP A 10 -2.12 0.26 6.56
C TRP A 10 -3.23 -0.74 6.31
N ILE A 11 -3.46 -1.07 5.04
CA ILE A 11 -4.49 -2.02 4.63
C ILE A 11 -3.84 -3.02 3.68
N ASP A 12 -4.21 -4.28 3.86
CA ASP A 12 -3.90 -5.38 2.97
C ASP A 12 -5.19 -6.15 2.73
N CYS A 13 -5.37 -6.59 1.49
CA CYS A 13 -6.57 -7.27 1.04
C CYS A 13 -6.19 -8.60 0.40
N GLU A 14 -6.96 -9.64 0.71
CA GLU A 14 -6.90 -10.89 -0.05
C GLU A 14 -8.07 -10.91 -1.04
N MET A 15 -7.79 -11.35 -2.26
CA MET A 15 -8.75 -11.39 -3.36
C MET A 15 -8.78 -12.76 -4.03
N THR A 16 -9.85 -13.05 -4.76
CA THR A 16 -9.93 -14.24 -5.64
C THR A 16 -9.07 -14.10 -6.91
N GLY A 17 -8.55 -12.91 -7.16
CA GLY A 17 -7.67 -12.59 -8.29
C GLY A 17 -7.37 -11.10 -8.36
N LEU A 18 -6.97 -10.61 -9.54
CA LEU A 18 -6.50 -9.23 -9.75
C LEU A 18 -7.41 -8.42 -10.67
N ASP A 19 -8.50 -9.00 -11.16
CA ASP A 19 -9.48 -8.32 -12.00
C ASP A 19 -10.66 -7.84 -11.16
N VAL A 20 -10.69 -6.54 -10.87
CA VAL A 20 -11.73 -5.88 -10.06
C VAL A 20 -13.15 -6.11 -10.59
N GLU A 21 -13.31 -6.42 -11.88
CA GLU A 21 -14.63 -6.68 -12.47
C GLU A 21 -15.09 -8.14 -12.32
N ASN A 22 -14.16 -9.09 -12.15
CA ASN A 22 -14.44 -10.52 -12.16
C ASN A 22 -14.05 -11.23 -10.85
N ASP A 23 -13.29 -10.56 -9.98
CA ASP A 23 -12.79 -11.08 -8.71
C ASP A 23 -13.42 -10.35 -7.51
N ALA A 24 -13.42 -11.03 -6.37
CA ALA A 24 -13.97 -10.56 -5.11
C ALA A 24 -12.86 -10.28 -4.08
N LEU A 25 -13.10 -9.28 -3.21
CA LEU A 25 -12.33 -9.07 -1.99
C LEU A 25 -12.86 -10.03 -0.91
N VAL A 26 -11.98 -10.85 -0.33
CA VAL A 26 -12.33 -11.96 0.57
C VAL A 26 -11.67 -11.89 1.95
N GLU A 27 -10.67 -11.04 2.15
CA GLU A 27 -10.16 -10.68 3.46
C GLU A 27 -9.71 -9.22 3.45
N VAL A 28 -9.89 -8.51 4.56
CA VAL A 28 -9.29 -7.19 4.78
C VAL A 28 -8.67 -7.11 6.16
N GLY A 29 -7.42 -6.69 6.21
CA GLY A 29 -6.70 -6.36 7.44
C GLY A 29 -6.44 -4.86 7.52
N VAL A 30 -6.48 -4.28 8.72
CA VAL A 30 -6.17 -2.86 8.92
C VAL A 30 -5.37 -2.62 10.18
N LEU A 31 -4.26 -1.90 10.05
CA LEU A 31 -3.47 -1.32 11.14
C LEU A 31 -3.31 0.18 10.95
N VAL A 32 -3.04 0.91 12.03
CA VAL A 32 -2.71 2.34 11.94
C VAL A 32 -1.37 2.55 12.62
N THR A 33 -0.48 3.32 12.02
CA THR A 33 0.76 3.78 12.66
C THR A 33 0.75 5.28 12.87
N ASP A 34 1.60 5.76 13.76
CA ASP A 34 2.06 7.14 13.69
C ASP A 34 3.03 7.34 12.50
N ALA A 35 3.51 8.57 12.32
CA ALA A 35 4.46 8.93 11.27
C ALA A 35 5.83 8.23 11.42
N ASP A 36 6.13 7.68 12.60
CA ASP A 36 7.37 6.98 12.88
C ASP A 36 7.26 5.46 12.73
N LEU A 37 6.13 4.97 12.20
CA LEU A 37 5.83 3.56 11.95
C LEU A 37 5.60 2.75 13.24
N ASN A 38 5.28 3.42 14.35
CA ASN A 38 4.85 2.75 15.57
C ASN A 38 3.37 2.38 15.45
N ILE A 39 3.06 1.09 15.62
CA ILE A 39 1.69 0.56 15.51
C ILE A 39 0.82 1.08 16.66
N LEU A 40 -0.36 1.61 16.31
CA LEU A 40 -1.36 2.12 17.22
C LEU A 40 -2.50 1.09 17.38
N GLY A 41 -2.35 0.21 18.38
CA GLY A 41 -3.34 -0.81 18.72
C GLY A 41 -3.10 -2.17 18.05
N SER A 42 -4.11 -3.05 18.10
CA SER A 42 -4.00 -4.45 17.63
C SER A 42 -4.38 -4.66 16.16
N GLY A 43 -5.00 -3.67 15.52
CA GLY A 43 -5.62 -3.84 14.20
C GLY A 43 -7.02 -4.43 14.27
N VAL A 44 -7.64 -4.54 13.09
CA VAL A 44 -8.84 -5.33 12.82
C VAL A 44 -8.61 -6.17 11.57
N GLU A 45 -9.26 -7.32 11.50
CA GLU A 45 -9.18 -8.25 10.38
C GLU A 45 -10.55 -8.90 10.20
N PHE A 46 -11.01 -8.99 8.95
CA PHE A 46 -12.29 -9.58 8.60
C PHE A 46 -12.15 -10.44 7.36
N VAL A 47 -12.46 -11.73 7.51
CA VAL A 47 -12.74 -12.61 6.37
C VAL A 47 -14.14 -12.30 5.87
N ILE A 48 -14.29 -12.12 4.57
CA ILE A 48 -15.51 -11.65 3.92
C ILE A 48 -16.05 -12.75 3.02
N LYS A 49 -17.33 -13.04 3.19
CA LYS A 49 -18.05 -13.95 2.30
C LYS A 49 -18.60 -13.15 1.12
N PRO A 50 -18.22 -13.46 -0.13
CA PRO A 50 -18.75 -12.77 -1.31
C PRO A 50 -20.29 -12.78 -1.34
N GLY A 51 -20.89 -11.58 -1.41
CA GLY A 51 -22.34 -11.37 -1.56
C GLY A 51 -22.75 -10.98 -2.98
N ASP A 52 -23.95 -10.41 -3.12
CA ASP A 52 -24.53 -9.96 -4.40
C ASP A 52 -23.70 -8.85 -5.09
N GLU A 53 -22.87 -8.13 -4.33
CA GLU A 53 -21.94 -7.12 -4.83
C GLU A 53 -20.73 -7.71 -5.57
N SER A 54 -20.46 -9.01 -5.36
CA SER A 54 -19.34 -9.72 -5.96
C SER A 54 -19.77 -10.40 -7.27
N PRO A 55 -18.87 -10.55 -8.25
CA PRO A 55 -19.14 -11.28 -9.48
C PRO A 55 -19.56 -12.73 -9.22
N ALA A 56 -20.57 -13.20 -9.98
CA ALA A 56 -21.01 -14.58 -9.89
C ALA A 56 -19.86 -15.54 -10.24
N GLY A 57 -19.60 -16.52 -9.37
CA GLY A 57 -18.53 -17.48 -9.57
C GLY A 57 -17.14 -17.03 -9.10
N ALA A 58 -17.01 -15.91 -8.38
CA ALA A 58 -15.70 -15.37 -7.98
C ALA A 58 -14.83 -16.40 -7.23
N LEU A 59 -15.42 -17.28 -6.41
CA LEU A 59 -14.68 -18.32 -5.70
C LEU A 59 -14.32 -19.52 -6.59
N GLU A 60 -15.19 -19.87 -7.53
CA GLU A 60 -15.02 -20.97 -8.47
C GLU A 60 -13.98 -20.64 -9.53
N ASN A 61 -13.94 -19.39 -9.99
CA ASN A 61 -13.11 -18.90 -11.08
C ASN A 61 -11.66 -18.55 -10.66
N MET A 62 -11.30 -18.73 -9.39
CA MET A 62 -9.91 -18.61 -8.94
C MET A 62 -9.00 -19.52 -9.77
N ASN A 63 -7.91 -18.96 -10.28
CA ASN A 63 -6.88 -19.76 -10.93
C ASN A 63 -6.17 -20.69 -9.93
N ASP A 64 -5.45 -21.69 -10.45
CA ASP A 64 -4.77 -22.71 -9.62
C ASP A 64 -3.79 -22.12 -8.61
N PHE A 65 -3.11 -21.02 -8.96
CA PHE A 65 -2.16 -20.36 -8.07
C PHE A 65 -2.86 -19.71 -6.88
N VAL A 66 -3.89 -18.88 -7.12
CA VAL A 66 -4.63 -18.19 -6.06
C VAL A 66 -5.36 -19.20 -5.17
N ARG A 67 -5.98 -20.22 -5.77
CA ARG A 67 -6.64 -21.29 -5.02
C ARG A 67 -5.67 -22.01 -4.09
N SER A 68 -4.52 -22.46 -4.61
CA SER A 68 -3.52 -23.17 -3.81
C SER A 68 -2.96 -22.31 -2.67
N MET A 69 -2.78 -21.01 -2.93
CA MET A 69 -2.32 -20.05 -1.93
C MET A 69 -3.33 -19.90 -0.79
N HIS A 70 -4.62 -19.71 -1.09
CA HIS A 70 -5.68 -19.57 -0.09
C HIS A 70 -6.00 -20.86 0.66
N GLU A 71 -5.76 -22.02 0.04
CA GLU A 71 -5.79 -23.32 0.74
C GLU A 71 -4.64 -23.43 1.74
N ALA A 72 -3.41 -23.07 1.33
CA ALA A 72 -2.23 -23.15 2.18
C ALA A 72 -2.24 -22.15 3.34
N SER A 73 -2.82 -20.96 3.15
CA SER A 73 -2.98 -19.95 4.20
C SER A 73 -4.12 -20.27 5.18
N GLY A 74 -4.99 -21.22 4.82
CA GLY A 74 -6.21 -21.55 5.57
C GLY A 74 -7.36 -20.56 5.35
N LEU A 75 -7.22 -19.58 4.45
CA LEU A 75 -8.26 -18.59 4.18
C LEU A 75 -9.46 -19.21 3.47
N LEU A 76 -9.25 -20.14 2.53
CA LEU A 76 -10.33 -20.70 1.72
C LEU A 76 -11.50 -21.28 2.55
N PRO A 77 -11.28 -22.13 3.59
CA PRO A 77 -12.37 -22.59 4.45
C PRO A 77 -12.97 -21.49 5.33
N ASP A 78 -12.20 -20.46 5.72
CA ASP A 78 -12.70 -19.36 6.54
C ASP A 78 -13.73 -18.49 5.78
N ILE A 79 -13.59 -18.36 4.45
CA ILE A 79 -14.49 -17.56 3.60
C ILE A 79 -15.95 -18.01 3.72
N GLU A 80 -16.21 -19.30 3.89
CA GLU A 80 -17.58 -19.82 4.01
C GLU A 80 -18.33 -19.22 5.21
N HIS A 81 -17.57 -18.89 6.27
CA HIS A 81 -18.03 -18.31 7.53
C HIS A 81 -17.73 -16.82 7.66
N GLY A 82 -17.27 -16.18 6.57
CA GLY A 82 -16.96 -14.76 6.53
C GLY A 82 -18.17 -13.87 6.81
N VAL A 83 -17.89 -12.63 7.21
CA VAL A 83 -18.90 -11.59 7.41
C VAL A 83 -19.34 -11.00 6.07
N SER A 84 -20.41 -10.19 6.06
CA SER A 84 -20.81 -9.43 4.88
C SER A 84 -19.87 -8.26 4.61
N MET A 85 -19.79 -7.83 3.35
CA MET A 85 -19.00 -6.65 2.94
C MET A 85 -19.41 -5.39 3.69
N ASP A 86 -20.72 -5.13 3.82
CA ASP A 86 -21.25 -3.98 4.54
C ASP A 86 -20.79 -3.93 6.00
N TYR A 87 -20.84 -5.07 6.69
CA TYR A 87 -20.39 -5.17 8.08
C TYR A 87 -18.88 -4.93 8.18
N ALA A 88 -18.09 -5.55 7.30
CA ALA A 88 -16.64 -5.37 7.27
C ALA A 88 -16.27 -3.89 7.03
N GLN A 89 -16.88 -3.23 6.04
CA GLN A 89 -16.67 -1.81 5.76
C GLN A 89 -16.99 -0.94 6.97
N GLU A 90 -18.13 -1.16 7.64
CA GLU A 90 -18.54 -0.39 8.81
C GLU A 90 -17.49 -0.52 9.94
N GLN A 91 -17.07 -1.75 10.26
CA GLN A 91 -16.12 -1.99 11.34
C GLN A 91 -14.72 -1.46 11.01
N VAL A 92 -14.27 -1.60 9.76
CA VAL A 92 -13.01 -1.03 9.28
C VAL A 92 -13.05 0.50 9.40
N LEU A 93 -14.09 1.15 8.89
CA LEU A 93 -14.23 2.61 8.97
C LEU A 93 -14.28 3.10 10.41
N ARG A 94 -14.97 2.38 11.30
CA ARG A 94 -15.01 2.67 12.73
C ARG A 94 -13.63 2.58 13.37
N TYR A 95 -12.87 1.52 13.05
CA TYR A 95 -11.50 1.36 13.53
C TYR A 95 -10.60 2.50 13.06
N ILE A 96 -10.68 2.85 11.77
CA ILE A 96 -9.90 3.95 11.19
C ILE A 96 -10.25 5.27 11.87
N LYS A 97 -11.54 5.60 12.03
CA LYS A 97 -12.00 6.87 12.65
C LYS A 97 -11.56 7.03 14.11
N LYS A 98 -11.33 5.94 14.85
CA LYS A 98 -10.76 5.99 16.21
C LYS A 98 -9.36 6.64 16.20
N TYR A 99 -8.56 6.37 15.18
CA TYR A 99 -7.22 6.93 15.03
C TYR A 99 -7.15 8.05 14.00
N VAL A 100 -8.09 8.22 13.10
CA VAL A 100 -8.05 9.27 12.08
C VAL A 100 -9.40 9.96 12.10
N PRO A 101 -9.69 10.83 13.09
CA PRO A 101 -11.04 11.38 13.26
C PRO A 101 -11.41 12.36 12.13
N VAL A 102 -10.42 12.98 11.49
CA VAL A 102 -10.62 13.94 10.40
C VAL A 102 -10.34 13.23 9.06
N ALA A 103 -11.34 13.23 8.17
CA ALA A 103 -11.22 12.65 6.84
C ALA A 103 -10.16 13.36 5.98
N GLY A 104 -9.58 12.63 5.02
CA GLY A 104 -8.60 13.15 4.06
C GLY A 104 -7.22 13.45 4.65
N LYS A 105 -6.94 13.02 5.88
CA LYS A 105 -5.66 13.28 6.57
C LYS A 105 -4.63 12.17 6.37
N ALA A 106 -5.03 10.93 6.63
CA ALA A 106 -4.14 9.78 6.57
C ALA A 106 -4.10 9.16 5.17
N GLN A 107 -2.92 8.72 4.74
CA GLN A 107 -2.73 7.99 3.49
C GLN A 107 -2.94 6.49 3.71
N LEU A 108 -3.37 5.81 2.65
CA LEU A 108 -3.32 4.35 2.56
C LEU A 108 -1.85 3.89 2.39
N GLY A 109 -1.39 2.97 3.25
CA GLY A 109 -0.06 2.38 3.21
C GLY A 109 -0.11 0.86 3.02
N GLY A 110 0.90 0.31 2.36
CA GLY A 110 1.02 -1.13 2.11
C GLY A 110 2.09 -1.47 1.07
N ASN A 111 2.31 -2.75 0.80
CA ASN A 111 3.12 -3.19 -0.34
C ASN A 111 2.24 -3.33 -1.58
N SER A 112 2.64 -2.73 -2.71
CA SER A 112 1.91 -2.88 -3.98
C SER A 112 0.43 -2.47 -3.86
N VAL A 113 0.16 -1.52 -2.96
CA VAL A 113 -1.18 -1.16 -2.46
C VAL A 113 -2.10 -0.55 -3.52
N GLY A 114 -1.57 -0.32 -4.73
CA GLY A 114 -2.36 0.08 -5.89
C GLY A 114 -3.45 -0.94 -6.25
N MET A 115 -3.19 -2.24 -6.05
CA MET A 115 -4.22 -3.27 -6.28
C MET A 115 -5.30 -3.23 -5.19
N ASP A 116 -4.91 -3.23 -3.92
CA ASP A 116 -5.85 -3.13 -2.79
C ASP A 116 -6.73 -1.89 -2.91
N LYS A 117 -6.12 -0.75 -3.26
CA LYS A 117 -6.84 0.51 -3.48
C LYS A 117 -7.97 0.34 -4.51
N ARG A 118 -7.74 -0.36 -5.63
CA ARG A 118 -8.77 -0.55 -6.66
C ARG A 118 -9.94 -1.39 -6.16
N PHE A 119 -9.67 -2.44 -5.39
CA PHE A 119 -10.72 -3.23 -4.76
C PHE A 119 -11.45 -2.43 -3.67
N LEU A 120 -10.73 -1.71 -2.81
CA LEU A 120 -11.33 -0.86 -1.77
C LEU A 120 -12.20 0.25 -2.37
N GLU A 121 -11.82 0.85 -3.50
CA GLU A 121 -12.65 1.87 -4.18
C GLU A 121 -13.99 1.29 -4.67
N ARG A 122 -14.03 0.00 -5.02
CA ARG A 122 -15.25 -0.70 -5.43
C ARG A 122 -16.07 -1.18 -4.22
N TYR A 123 -15.42 -1.88 -3.30
CA TYR A 123 -16.08 -2.66 -2.25
C TYR A 123 -16.20 -1.92 -0.91
N MET A 124 -15.32 -0.95 -0.64
CA MET A 124 -15.32 -0.15 0.59
C MET A 124 -15.22 1.37 0.32
N PRO A 125 -16.14 1.95 -0.48
CA PRO A 125 -16.06 3.35 -0.89
C PRO A 125 -16.05 4.34 0.27
N GLU A 126 -16.71 4.05 1.40
CA GLU A 126 -16.72 4.94 2.56
C GLU A 126 -15.36 4.98 3.28
N VAL A 127 -14.63 3.86 3.28
CA VAL A 127 -13.26 3.80 3.77
C VAL A 127 -12.37 4.66 2.90
N MET A 128 -12.45 4.48 1.57
CA MET A 128 -11.63 5.26 0.64
C MET A 128 -11.95 6.75 0.65
N ALA A 129 -13.22 7.14 0.82
CA ALA A 129 -13.62 8.54 0.96
C ALA A 129 -13.09 9.20 2.24
N HIS A 130 -12.82 8.40 3.29
CA HIS A 130 -12.24 8.90 4.54
C HIS A 130 -10.72 9.06 4.49
N LEU A 131 -10.04 8.31 3.62
CA LEU A 131 -8.59 8.39 3.43
C LEU A 131 -8.20 9.52 2.47
N HIS A 132 -6.94 9.94 2.54
CA HIS A 132 -6.36 10.83 1.56
C HIS A 132 -6.10 10.09 0.24
N TYR A 133 -6.19 10.79 -0.90
CA TYR A 133 -6.07 10.18 -2.24
C TYR A 133 -4.68 9.59 -2.55
N ARG A 134 -3.63 10.10 -1.88
CA ARG A 134 -2.25 9.59 -2.02
C ARG A 134 -2.05 8.31 -1.23
N VAL A 135 -1.14 7.49 -1.74
CA VAL A 135 -0.72 6.24 -1.10
C VAL A 135 0.75 6.30 -0.69
N ILE A 136 1.11 5.49 0.30
CA ILE A 136 2.49 5.18 0.68
C ILE A 136 2.74 3.73 0.27
N ASP A 137 3.30 3.54 -0.93
CA ASP A 137 3.58 2.21 -1.47
C ASP A 137 5.02 1.80 -1.14
N VAL A 138 5.18 0.83 -0.24
CA VAL A 138 6.47 0.29 0.16
C VAL A 138 7.19 -0.39 -1.01
N SER A 139 6.45 -0.97 -1.96
CA SER A 139 7.04 -1.58 -3.16
C SER A 139 7.71 -0.56 -4.07
N THR A 140 7.25 0.71 -4.08
CA THR A 140 7.98 1.79 -4.79
C THR A 140 9.38 1.95 -4.22
N ILE A 141 9.51 1.98 -2.89
CA ILE A 141 10.80 2.13 -2.21
C ILE A 141 11.67 0.89 -2.45
N LYS A 142 11.09 -0.33 -2.41
CA LYS A 142 11.78 -1.58 -2.75
C LYS A 142 12.37 -1.55 -4.17
N GLU A 143 11.62 -1.08 -5.15
CA GLU A 143 12.06 -0.98 -6.54
C GLU A 143 13.19 0.04 -6.72
N LEU A 144 13.13 1.18 -6.03
CA LEU A 144 14.21 2.18 -6.02
C LEU A 144 15.45 1.66 -5.31
N ALA A 145 15.29 1.00 -4.16
CA ALA A 145 16.38 0.34 -3.44
C ALA A 145 17.08 -0.70 -4.30
N SER A 146 16.33 -1.48 -5.09
CA SER A 146 16.91 -2.48 -6.00
C SER A 146 17.84 -1.87 -7.04
N ARG A 147 17.57 -0.62 -7.49
CA ARG A 147 18.35 0.07 -8.52
C ARG A 147 19.51 0.87 -7.94
N TRP A 148 19.27 1.58 -6.84
CA TRP A 148 20.21 2.57 -6.30
C TRP A 148 21.00 2.04 -5.10
N TYR A 149 20.45 1.07 -4.37
CA TYR A 149 21.05 0.50 -3.16
C TYR A 149 20.94 -1.04 -3.15
N PRO A 150 21.54 -1.76 -4.12
CA PRO A 150 21.36 -3.20 -4.24
C PRO A 150 21.67 -3.96 -2.94
N ALA A 151 22.72 -3.60 -2.21
CA ALA A 151 23.06 -4.23 -0.93
C ALA A 151 21.90 -4.11 0.08
N ALA A 152 21.30 -2.93 0.21
CA ALA A 152 20.14 -2.73 1.08
C ALA A 152 18.94 -3.57 0.61
N ARG A 153 18.70 -3.70 -0.70
CA ARG A 153 17.63 -4.57 -1.21
C ARG A 153 17.83 -6.04 -0.86
N HIS A 154 19.06 -6.56 -0.94
CA HIS A 154 19.35 -7.97 -0.66
C HIS A 154 19.26 -8.30 0.84
N SER A 155 19.47 -7.32 1.71
CA SER A 155 19.40 -7.50 3.18
C SER A 155 18.03 -7.15 3.77
N ALA A 156 17.02 -6.89 2.95
CA ALA A 156 15.67 -6.65 3.44
C ALA A 156 15.12 -7.89 4.18
N PRO A 157 14.35 -7.71 5.28
CA PRO A 157 13.76 -8.82 6.03
C PRO A 157 12.91 -9.73 5.14
N ALA A 158 12.90 -11.03 5.45
CA ALA A 158 11.99 -11.97 4.82
C ALA A 158 10.55 -11.74 5.31
N LYS A 159 9.57 -11.93 4.43
CA LYS A 159 8.15 -11.92 4.78
C LYS A 159 7.78 -13.20 5.53
N THR A 160 6.89 -13.07 6.51
CA THR A 160 6.41 -14.12 7.42
C THR A 160 4.89 -14.18 7.57
N GLY A 161 4.15 -13.24 6.96
CA GLY A 161 2.70 -13.07 7.12
C GLY A 161 1.83 -14.17 6.53
N ASN A 162 2.38 -15.01 5.64
CA ASN A 162 1.73 -16.20 5.07
C ASN A 162 0.43 -15.91 4.29
N HIS A 163 0.35 -14.78 3.58
CA HIS A 163 -0.85 -14.38 2.81
C HIS A 163 -2.10 -14.32 3.70
N ARG A 164 -1.92 -13.66 4.84
CA ARG A 164 -3.00 -13.29 5.76
C ARG A 164 -2.85 -11.82 6.04
N ALA A 165 -3.95 -11.09 5.88
CA ALA A 165 -3.90 -9.64 5.74
C ALA A 165 -3.17 -8.94 6.90
N LEU A 166 -3.47 -9.28 8.16
CA LEU A 166 -2.82 -8.64 9.30
C LEU A 166 -1.32 -9.01 9.44
N GLY A 167 -0.94 -10.20 8.99
CA GLY A 167 0.45 -10.65 8.93
C GLY A 167 1.25 -9.85 7.88
N ASP A 168 0.72 -9.78 6.67
CA ASP A 168 1.35 -9.12 5.53
C ASP A 168 1.47 -7.59 5.74
N ILE A 169 0.54 -6.97 6.48
CA ILE A 169 0.66 -5.57 6.91
C ILE A 169 1.86 -5.36 7.85
N LYS A 170 2.06 -6.25 8.83
CA LYS A 170 3.17 -6.13 9.78
C LYS A 170 4.51 -6.26 9.06
N ASP A 171 4.60 -7.21 8.12
CA ASP A 171 5.75 -7.35 7.25
C ASP A 171 6.00 -6.08 6.42
N SER A 172 4.95 -5.48 5.85
CA SER A 172 5.04 -4.22 5.08
C SER A 172 5.57 -3.05 5.93
N ILE A 173 5.10 -2.94 7.18
CA ILE A 173 5.55 -1.92 8.14
C ILE A 173 7.03 -2.14 8.48
N ASP A 174 7.42 -3.38 8.77
CA ASP A 174 8.80 -3.71 9.14
C ASP A 174 9.77 -3.56 7.96
N GLU A 175 9.33 -3.88 6.73
CA GLU A 175 10.07 -3.59 5.50
C GLU A 175 10.28 -2.07 5.34
N LEU A 176 9.26 -1.25 5.57
CA LEU A 176 9.41 0.21 5.49
C LEU A 176 10.33 0.76 6.60
N LYS A 177 10.24 0.24 7.83
CA LYS A 177 11.17 0.58 8.92
C LYS A 177 12.60 0.25 8.54
N TYR A 178 12.82 -0.90 7.89
CA TYR A 178 14.12 -1.30 7.40
C TYR A 178 14.64 -0.31 6.34
N TYR A 179 13.84 -0.02 5.30
CA TYR A 179 14.28 0.92 4.26
C TYR A 179 14.53 2.32 4.81
N ARG A 180 13.70 2.81 5.73
CA ARG A 180 13.92 4.08 6.45
C ARG A 180 15.31 4.17 7.08
N ARG A 181 15.86 3.06 7.57
CA ARG A 181 17.19 3.01 8.20
C ARG A 181 18.32 2.72 7.20
N ALA A 182 18.03 1.95 6.16
CA ALA A 182 19.04 1.44 5.25
C ALA A 182 19.35 2.38 4.06
N ILE A 183 18.35 3.13 3.58
CA ILE A 183 18.50 3.93 2.34
C ILE A 183 18.07 5.40 2.47
N PHE A 184 17.43 5.79 3.58
CA PHE A 184 17.17 7.20 3.88
C PHE A 184 18.22 7.74 4.87
N VAL A 185 18.68 8.98 4.63
CA VAL A 185 19.75 9.61 5.44
C VAL A 185 19.20 10.02 6.82
N PRO A 186 19.89 9.71 7.94
CA PRO A 186 19.37 9.93 9.29
C PRO A 186 18.98 11.37 9.66
N GLN A 187 19.48 12.39 8.95
CA GLN A 187 19.06 13.80 9.13
C GLN A 187 18.77 14.55 7.82
N GLY A 188 18.91 13.90 6.66
CA GLY A 188 18.82 14.56 5.35
C GLY A 188 19.81 15.73 5.19
N PRO A 189 19.83 16.37 4.00
CA PRO A 189 20.44 17.68 3.85
C PRO A 189 19.63 18.74 4.61
N ASP A 190 20.30 19.77 5.13
CA ASP A 190 19.61 20.94 5.68
C ASP A 190 18.88 21.73 4.56
N ALA A 191 18.18 22.80 4.92
CA ALA A 191 17.43 23.59 3.96
C ALA A 191 18.30 24.18 2.83
N ILE A 192 19.56 24.53 3.14
CA ILE A 192 20.48 25.13 2.18
C ILE A 192 20.96 24.06 1.20
N ALA A 193 21.45 22.93 1.72
CA ALA A 193 21.89 21.80 0.91
C ALA A 193 20.73 21.24 0.06
N SER A 194 19.51 21.18 0.61
CA SER A 194 18.31 20.77 -0.13
C SER A 194 17.99 21.70 -1.29
N ALA A 195 18.06 23.03 -1.06
CA ALA A 195 17.84 24.02 -2.11
C ALA A 195 18.93 23.99 -3.19
N GLN A 196 20.16 23.67 -2.82
CA GLN A 196 21.26 23.50 -3.78
C GLN A 196 21.01 22.30 -4.70
N ILE A 197 20.65 21.14 -4.13
CA ILE A 197 20.31 19.94 -4.91
C ILE A 197 19.15 20.22 -5.88
N ALA A 198 18.13 20.97 -5.45
CA ALA A 198 17.02 21.36 -6.32
C ALA A 198 17.48 22.16 -7.55
N ARG A 199 18.38 23.14 -7.36
CA ARG A 199 18.93 23.95 -8.46
C ARG A 199 19.77 23.12 -9.44
N GLU A 200 20.52 22.14 -8.94
CA GLU A 200 21.31 21.22 -9.77
C GLU A 200 20.40 20.39 -10.68
N VAL A 201 19.31 19.82 -10.13
CA VAL A 201 18.32 19.07 -10.91
C VAL A 201 17.60 19.94 -11.94
N GLU A 202 17.29 21.19 -11.60
CA GLU A 202 16.69 22.16 -12.53
C GLU A 202 17.64 22.51 -13.70
N ALA A 203 18.93 22.69 -13.40
CA ALA A 203 19.95 22.95 -14.42
C ALA A 203 20.12 21.75 -15.36
N GLU A 204 20.12 20.53 -14.84
CA GLU A 204 20.15 19.30 -15.65
C GLU A 204 18.94 19.21 -16.59
N ARG A 205 17.73 19.52 -16.11
CA ARG A 205 16.53 19.57 -16.96
C ARG A 205 16.68 20.58 -18.09
N ALA A 206 17.11 21.81 -17.77
CA ALA A 206 17.27 22.86 -18.77
C ALA A 206 18.29 22.49 -19.86
N ALA A 207 19.36 21.80 -19.49
CA ALA A 207 20.36 21.29 -20.43
C ALA A 207 19.75 20.23 -21.38
N ARG A 208 18.93 19.31 -20.87
CA ARG A 208 18.22 18.33 -21.73
C ARG A 208 17.27 19.00 -22.71
N GLU A 209 16.46 19.96 -22.26
CA GLU A 209 15.51 20.69 -23.11
C GLU A 209 16.22 21.56 -24.18
N ALA A 210 17.44 22.04 -23.91
CA ALA A 210 18.26 22.70 -24.91
C ALA A 210 18.75 21.71 -25.97
N ALA A 211 19.26 20.54 -25.55
CA ALA A 211 19.73 19.49 -26.46
C ALA A 211 18.60 18.95 -27.35
N GLU A 212 17.39 18.76 -26.81
CA GLU A 212 16.21 18.34 -27.57
C GLU A 212 15.85 19.36 -28.67
N ARG A 213 15.86 20.66 -28.34
CA ARG A 213 15.61 21.73 -29.32
C ARG A 213 16.67 21.84 -30.41
N GLU A 214 17.94 21.64 -30.05
CA GLU A 214 19.05 21.61 -31.03
C GLU A 214 18.93 20.41 -31.98
N ALA A 215 18.54 19.24 -31.46
CA ALA A 215 18.29 18.05 -32.27
C ALA A 215 17.13 18.27 -33.25
N GLU A 216 15.99 18.79 -32.78
CA GLU A 216 14.82 19.11 -33.62
C GLU A 216 15.15 20.13 -34.72
N ALA A 217 15.95 21.15 -34.40
CA ALA A 217 16.38 22.16 -35.36
C ALA A 217 17.39 21.64 -36.40
N SER A 218 18.08 20.54 -36.11
CA SER A 218 19.02 19.89 -37.03
C SER A 218 18.35 18.87 -37.97
N GLU A 219 17.15 18.41 -37.63
CA GLU A 219 16.34 17.49 -38.42
C GLU A 219 15.32 18.20 -39.34
N ALA A 220 15.15 19.52 -39.19
CA ALA A 220 14.27 20.38 -39.99
C ALA A 220 15.00 21.10 -41.14
#